data_AF-A0A3R8YPQ8-F1
#
_entry.id   AF-A0A3R8YPQ8-F1
#
_cell.length_a   1.000
_cell.length_b   1.000
_cell.length_c   1.000
_cell.angle_alpha   90.00
_cell.angle_beta   90.00
_cell.angle_gamma   90.00
#
_symmetry.space_group_name_H-M   'P 1'
#
loop_
_entity.id
_entity.type
_entity.pdbx_description
1 polymer ?
#
loop_
_entity_poly.entity_id
_entity_poly.type
_entity_poly.pdbx_seq_one_letter_code
_entity_poly.pdbx_strand_id
1 'polypeptide(L)'
;MDHVPTAPSSSPHHLVVGGQRSGKSRHAEALARRWRDGGAERGVVVVATALAGDDEMRARIERHQRERPAGFSTVEAPLNLAQALREASAPGRLLLVDCLTLWLTNWLMPLSGQPDHQAWEAEREAVLATLPTLASPVVFVSNEVGWGVVPLGREMRLFVDELGWLNQAVARRCAQLTLMVAGQPWTRAVSDVDPA
;
A
#
# COMPACT_ATOMS: atom_id res chain seq x y z
N MET A 1 18.69 -8.06 30.47
CA MET A 1 17.48 -8.70 29.91
C MET A 1 17.75 -8.86 28.44
N ASP A 2 18.23 -10.03 28.05
CA ASP A 2 18.70 -10.30 26.71
C ASP A 2 17.50 -10.39 25.78
N HIS A 3 17.37 -9.40 24.90
CA HIS A 3 16.32 -9.35 23.90
C HIS A 3 16.66 -10.37 22.82
N VAL A 4 16.10 -11.58 22.95
CA VAL A 4 16.19 -12.59 21.89
C VAL A 4 15.51 -12.01 20.65
N PRO A 5 16.19 -11.88 19.50
CA PRO A 5 15.55 -11.45 18.26
C PRO A 5 14.52 -12.53 17.88
N THR A 6 13.24 -12.17 17.84
CA THR A 6 12.21 -13.00 17.23
C THR A 6 12.53 -13.17 15.74
N ALA A 7 12.29 -14.39 15.21
CA ALA A 7 12.55 -14.70 13.82
C ALA A 7 11.80 -13.72 12.90
N PRO A 8 12.38 -13.32 11.75
CA PRO A 8 11.70 -12.43 10.81
C PRO A 8 10.34 -13.01 10.40
N SER A 9 9.32 -12.16 10.32
CA SER A 9 8.00 -12.51 9.81
C SER A 9 8.12 -13.27 8.49
N SER A 10 7.50 -14.45 8.39
CA SER A 10 7.47 -15.31 7.19
C SER A 10 6.49 -14.81 6.13
N SER A 11 5.89 -13.63 6.34
CA SER A 11 4.91 -13.05 5.43
C SER A 11 5.50 -12.80 4.03
N PRO A 12 4.78 -13.11 2.94
CA PRO A 12 5.24 -12.82 1.59
C PRO A 12 5.00 -11.35 1.20
N HIS A 13 4.49 -10.49 2.11
CA HIS A 13 4.12 -9.11 1.81
C HIS A 13 5.25 -8.12 2.06
N HIS A 14 5.22 -7.00 1.34
CA HIS A 14 6.23 -5.94 1.36
C HIS A 14 5.55 -4.58 1.38
N LEU A 15 5.90 -3.71 2.33
CA LEU A 15 5.49 -2.31 2.36
C LEU A 15 6.60 -1.39 1.82
N VAL A 16 6.28 -0.55 0.84
CA VAL A 16 7.14 0.50 0.30
C VAL A 16 6.56 1.87 0.67
N VAL A 17 7.27 2.61 1.51
CA VAL A 17 6.88 3.92 2.01
C VAL A 17 7.84 5.02 1.56
N GLY A 18 7.39 6.27 1.59
CA GLY A 18 8.26 7.43 1.43
C GLY A 18 7.52 8.68 0.99
N GLY A 19 8.21 9.82 1.01
CA GLY A 19 7.62 11.11 0.66
C GLY A 19 7.11 11.22 -0.78
N GLN A 20 6.44 12.33 -1.08
CA GLN A 20 6.00 12.65 -2.44
C GLN A 20 7.22 12.74 -3.38
N ARG A 21 7.13 12.15 -4.58
CA ARG A 21 8.22 12.08 -5.57
C ARG A 21 9.53 11.41 -5.08
N SER A 22 9.48 10.59 -4.02
CA SER A 22 10.67 9.87 -3.52
C SER A 22 11.14 8.69 -4.40
N GLY A 23 10.38 8.32 -5.44
CA GLY A 23 10.66 7.18 -6.30
C GLY A 23 9.98 5.87 -5.89
N LYS A 24 9.11 5.87 -4.87
CA LYS A 24 8.46 4.65 -4.36
C LYS A 24 7.62 3.85 -5.36
N SER A 25 6.79 4.49 -6.20
CA SER A 25 6.01 3.77 -7.21
C SER A 25 6.93 3.05 -8.21
N ARG A 26 7.97 3.74 -8.71
CA ARG A 26 8.96 3.14 -9.61
C ARG A 26 9.68 1.95 -8.97
N HIS A 27 10.02 2.05 -7.69
CA HIS A 27 10.66 0.96 -6.96
C HIS A 27 9.71 -0.24 -6.77
N ALA A 28 8.45 0.01 -6.38
CA ALA A 28 7.43 -1.02 -6.22
C ALA A 28 7.11 -1.74 -7.54
N GLU A 29 7.01 -1.01 -8.65
CA GLU A 29 6.89 -1.62 -9.96
C GLU A 29 8.13 -2.42 -10.38
N ALA A 30 9.34 -1.97 -9.99
CA ALA A 30 10.56 -2.73 -10.28
C ALA A 30 10.59 -4.06 -9.50
N LEU A 31 10.08 -4.09 -8.26
CA LEU A 31 9.85 -5.34 -7.51
C LEU A 31 8.86 -6.24 -8.25
N ALA A 32 7.73 -5.69 -8.69
CA ALA A 32 6.71 -6.43 -9.42
C ALA A 32 7.23 -6.97 -10.78
N ARG A 33 8.03 -6.20 -11.51
CA ARG A 33 8.69 -6.65 -12.75
C ARG A 33 9.64 -7.82 -12.49
N ARG A 34 10.51 -7.70 -11.48
CA ARG A 34 11.42 -8.79 -11.07
C ARG A 34 10.67 -10.06 -10.68
N TRP A 35 9.53 -9.92 -9.97
CA TRP A 35 8.70 -11.07 -9.64
C TRP A 35 8.24 -11.81 -10.89
N ARG A 36 7.61 -11.08 -11.81
CA ARG A 36 7.08 -11.61 -13.08
C ARG A 36 8.18 -12.25 -13.92
N ASP A 37 9.32 -11.57 -14.07
CA ASP A 37 10.43 -12.05 -14.90
C ASP A 37 11.10 -13.30 -14.30
N GLY A 38 10.77 -13.67 -13.06
CA GLY A 38 11.23 -14.89 -12.39
C GLY A 38 10.49 -16.18 -12.76
N GLY A 39 9.51 -16.16 -13.68
CA GLY A 39 8.81 -17.36 -14.15
C GLY A 39 7.72 -17.06 -15.18
N ALA A 40 7.56 -17.90 -16.21
CA ALA A 40 6.62 -17.67 -17.30
C ALA A 40 5.15 -17.71 -16.84
N GLU A 41 4.87 -18.45 -15.77
CA GLU A 41 3.56 -18.55 -15.12
C GLU A 41 3.25 -17.39 -14.18
N ARG A 42 4.21 -16.49 -13.94
CA ARG A 42 4.04 -15.40 -12.97
C ARG A 42 3.35 -14.20 -13.57
N GLY A 43 2.38 -13.67 -12.83
CA GLY A 43 1.60 -12.49 -13.22
C GLY A 43 1.68 -11.37 -12.19
N VAL A 44 1.31 -10.16 -12.62
CA VAL A 44 1.16 -8.99 -11.74
C VAL A 44 -0.20 -8.35 -11.98
N VAL A 45 -0.91 -8.07 -10.89
CA VAL A 45 -2.13 -7.27 -10.88
C VAL A 45 -1.89 -6.01 -10.08
N VAL A 46 -2.09 -4.85 -10.70
CA VAL A 46 -2.13 -3.56 -10.01
C VAL A 46 -3.53 -3.36 -9.44
N VAL A 47 -3.63 -3.20 -8.13
CA VAL A 47 -4.86 -2.84 -7.43
C VAL A 47 -4.82 -1.33 -7.20
N ALA A 48 -5.47 -0.59 -8.09
CA ALA A 48 -5.44 0.85 -8.11
C ALA A 48 -6.53 1.42 -7.19
N THR A 49 -6.15 2.30 -6.26
CA THR A 49 -7.09 2.87 -5.28
C THR A 49 -7.40 4.35 -5.55
N ALA A 50 -6.79 4.94 -6.57
CA ALA A 50 -7.01 6.34 -6.92
C ALA A 50 -8.41 6.57 -7.52
N LEU A 51 -9.09 7.63 -7.08
CA LEU A 51 -10.27 8.19 -7.75
C LEU A 51 -9.90 9.50 -8.46
N ALA A 52 -10.42 9.70 -9.67
CA ALA A 52 -10.26 10.97 -10.39
C ALA A 52 -11.26 12.01 -9.86
N GLY A 53 -10.85 12.80 -8.87
CA GLY A 53 -11.66 13.90 -8.31
C GLY A 53 -11.64 15.20 -9.13
N ASP A 54 -10.59 15.39 -9.92
CA ASP A 54 -10.37 16.56 -10.76
C ASP A 54 -9.58 16.17 -12.02
N ASP A 55 -9.39 17.14 -12.92
CA ASP A 55 -8.68 16.93 -14.18
C ASP A 55 -7.17 16.65 -13.98
N GLU A 56 -6.56 17.19 -12.92
CA GLU A 56 -5.16 16.94 -12.59
C GLU A 56 -4.94 15.47 -12.19
N MET A 57 -5.79 14.96 -11.30
CA MET A 57 -5.79 13.58 -10.84
C MET A 57 -6.12 12.63 -12.00
N ARG A 58 -7.06 12.99 -12.88
CA ARG A 58 -7.35 12.21 -14.09
C ARG A 58 -6.12 12.10 -14.98
N ALA A 59 -5.49 13.22 -15.32
CA ALA A 59 -4.26 13.21 -16.13
C ALA A 59 -3.12 12.43 -15.45
N ARG A 60 -3.04 12.46 -14.12
CA ARG A 60 -2.06 11.69 -13.34
C ARG A 60 -2.35 10.19 -13.38
N ILE A 61 -3.62 9.78 -13.24
CA ILE A 61 -4.04 8.38 -13.35
C ILE A 61 -3.76 7.86 -14.77
N GLU A 62 -4.15 8.58 -15.80
CA GLU A 62 -3.91 8.20 -17.19
C GLU A 62 -2.42 8.06 -17.49
N ARG A 63 -1.59 9.02 -17.06
CA ARG A 63 -0.14 8.92 -17.21
C ARG A 63 0.40 7.68 -16.51
N HIS A 64 -0.03 7.44 -15.27
CA HIS A 64 0.42 6.29 -14.51
C HIS A 64 -0.03 4.97 -15.15
N GLN A 65 -1.25 4.89 -15.69
CA GLN A 65 -1.72 3.73 -16.46
C GLN A 65 -0.87 3.49 -17.72
N ARG A 66 -0.51 4.55 -18.47
CA ARG A 66 0.35 4.44 -19.67
C ARG A 66 1.78 4.01 -19.35
N GLU A 67 2.31 4.42 -18.19
CA GLU A 67 3.66 4.09 -17.74
C GLU A 67 3.75 2.67 -17.15
N ARG A 68 2.63 1.97 -16.94
CA ARG A 68 2.64 0.61 -16.41
C ARG A 68 3.37 -0.34 -17.36
N PRO A 69 4.17 -1.27 -16.82
CA PRO A 69 4.82 -2.29 -17.63
C PRO A 69 3.82 -3.11 -18.43
N ALA A 70 4.16 -3.39 -19.69
CA ALA A 70 3.43 -4.33 -20.51
C ALA A 70 3.28 -5.67 -19.78
N GLY A 71 2.08 -6.24 -19.77
CA GLY A 71 1.79 -7.52 -19.10
C GLY A 71 1.34 -7.40 -17.64
N PHE A 72 1.16 -6.19 -17.11
CA PHE A 72 0.46 -5.99 -15.83
C PHE A 72 -1.03 -5.81 -16.12
N SER A 73 -1.90 -6.54 -15.41
CA SER A 73 -3.34 -6.23 -15.41
C SER A 73 -3.68 -5.25 -14.29
N THR A 74 -4.87 -4.67 -14.33
CA THR A 74 -5.31 -3.68 -13.35
C THR A 74 -6.72 -4.01 -12.87
N VAL A 75 -6.95 -3.84 -11.58
CA VAL A 75 -8.28 -3.80 -10.93
C VAL A 75 -8.39 -2.50 -10.16
N GLU A 76 -9.51 -1.80 -10.29
CA GLU A 76 -9.79 -0.59 -9.53
C GLU A 76 -10.54 -0.96 -8.24
N ALA A 77 -10.00 -0.53 -7.11
CA ALA A 77 -10.53 -0.83 -5.79
C ALA A 77 -10.39 0.39 -4.86
N PRO A 78 -11.13 1.48 -5.14
CA PRO A 78 -10.99 2.73 -4.38
C PRO A 78 -11.49 2.62 -2.94
N LEU A 79 -12.42 1.72 -2.64
CA LEU A 79 -12.99 1.52 -1.30
C LEU A 79 -12.84 0.07 -0.84
N ASN A 80 -13.40 -0.88 -1.60
CA ASN A 80 -13.48 -2.31 -1.25
C ASN A 80 -12.17 -3.08 -1.56
N LEU A 81 -11.07 -2.66 -0.96
CA LEU A 81 -9.74 -3.22 -1.19
C LEU A 81 -9.64 -4.68 -0.71
N ALA A 82 -10.27 -5.04 0.40
CA ALA A 82 -10.23 -6.40 0.93
C ALA A 82 -10.84 -7.41 -0.05
N GLN A 83 -11.98 -7.05 -0.66
CA GLN A 83 -12.61 -7.87 -1.69
C GLN A 83 -11.73 -7.99 -2.93
N ALA A 84 -11.23 -6.86 -3.45
CA ALA A 84 -10.37 -6.86 -4.63
C ALA A 84 -9.10 -7.70 -4.45
N LEU A 85 -8.49 -7.66 -3.25
CA LEU A 85 -7.34 -8.50 -2.93
C LEU A 85 -7.71 -10.00 -2.96
N ARG A 86 -8.85 -10.40 -2.39
CA ARG A 86 -9.31 -11.80 -2.43
C ARG A 86 -9.56 -12.29 -3.85
N GLU A 87 -10.27 -11.50 -4.65
CA GLU A 87 -10.64 -11.86 -6.02
C GLU A 87 -9.43 -11.87 -6.96
N ALA A 88 -8.49 -10.95 -6.76
CA ALA A 88 -7.28 -10.89 -7.56
C ALA A 88 -6.24 -11.94 -7.15
N SER A 89 -6.31 -12.50 -5.94
CA SER A 89 -5.33 -13.45 -5.43
C SER A 89 -5.34 -14.78 -6.17
N ALA A 90 -4.16 -15.26 -6.55
CA ALA A 90 -3.96 -16.53 -7.20
C ALA A 90 -2.51 -17.02 -7.03
N PRO A 91 -2.24 -18.33 -7.09
CA PRO A 91 -0.87 -18.85 -7.17
C PRO A 91 -0.09 -18.21 -8.33
N GLY A 92 1.19 -17.92 -8.10
CA GLY A 92 2.08 -17.30 -9.10
C GLY A 92 1.85 -15.81 -9.36
N ARG A 93 0.85 -15.19 -8.73
CA ARG A 93 0.49 -13.79 -8.95
C ARG A 93 0.97 -12.89 -7.83
N LEU A 94 1.50 -11.71 -8.16
CA LEU A 94 1.80 -10.64 -7.22
C LEU A 94 0.75 -9.53 -7.35
N LEU A 95 0.29 -9.02 -6.21
CA LEU A 95 -0.63 -7.88 -6.15
C LEU A 95 0.16 -6.62 -5.77
N LEU A 96 0.03 -5.56 -6.56
CA LEU A 96 0.66 -4.26 -6.32
C LEU A 96 -0.44 -3.24 -5.97
N VAL A 97 -0.53 -2.85 -4.71
CA VAL A 97 -1.51 -1.85 -4.24
C VAL A 97 -0.94 -0.44 -4.38
N ASP A 98 -1.52 0.36 -5.28
CA ASP A 98 -1.13 1.76 -5.52
C ASP A 98 -2.35 2.69 -5.34
N CYS A 99 -2.51 3.35 -4.20
CA CYS A 99 -1.71 3.26 -2.96
C CYS A 99 -2.58 3.39 -1.71
N LEU A 100 -2.05 2.98 -0.55
CA LEU A 100 -2.77 3.06 0.73
C LEU A 100 -3.16 4.50 1.11
N THR A 101 -2.37 5.49 0.69
CA THR A 101 -2.66 6.91 0.94
C THR A 101 -3.93 7.38 0.25
N LEU A 102 -4.11 7.03 -1.04
CA LEU A 102 -5.33 7.40 -1.77
C LEU A 102 -6.52 6.57 -1.33
N TRP A 103 -6.29 5.32 -0.94
CA TRP A 103 -7.33 4.49 -0.34
C TRP A 103 -7.89 5.12 0.94
N LEU A 104 -7.02 5.53 1.87
CA LEU A 104 -7.43 6.25 3.07
C LEU A 104 -8.11 7.59 2.74
N THR A 105 -7.62 8.29 1.71
CA THR A 105 -8.21 9.56 1.24
C THR A 105 -9.66 9.35 0.83
N ASN A 106 -9.97 8.27 0.09
CA ASN A 106 -11.33 7.99 -0.35
C ASN A 106 -12.30 7.76 0.82
N TRP A 107 -11.81 7.23 1.94
CA TRP A 107 -12.60 6.99 3.15
C TRP A 107 -12.77 8.23 4.03
N LEU A 108 -11.69 8.97 4.28
CA LEU A 108 -11.71 10.10 5.23
C LEU A 108 -12.03 11.45 4.57
N MET A 109 -11.83 11.56 3.26
CA MET A 109 -12.03 12.77 2.47
C MET A 109 -12.72 12.42 1.14
N PRO A 110 -13.96 11.85 1.19
CA PRO A 110 -14.65 11.43 -0.02
C PRO A 110 -14.99 12.62 -0.91
N LEU A 111 -14.95 12.42 -2.23
CA LEU A 111 -15.31 13.45 -3.23
C LEU A 111 -16.77 13.92 -3.09
N SER A 112 -17.62 13.08 -2.52
CA SER A 112 -19.04 13.36 -2.28
C SER A 112 -19.50 12.69 -1.00
N GLY A 113 -20.35 13.36 -0.23
CA GLY A 113 -20.88 12.82 1.01
C GLY A 113 -20.04 13.19 2.23
N GLN A 114 -20.13 12.38 3.28
CA GLN A 114 -19.42 12.55 4.55
C GLN A 114 -18.54 11.31 4.79
N PRO A 115 -17.41 11.45 5.52
CA PRO A 115 -16.59 10.31 5.89
C PRO A 115 -17.39 9.32 6.74
N ASP A 116 -17.28 8.04 6.40
CA ASP A 116 -17.84 6.94 7.19
C ASP A 116 -16.71 6.23 7.94
N HIS A 117 -16.48 6.68 9.17
CA HIS A 117 -15.40 6.17 10.01
C HIS A 117 -15.61 4.72 10.43
N GLN A 118 -16.87 4.29 10.63
CA GLN A 118 -17.17 2.92 11.03
C GLN A 118 -16.91 1.96 9.86
N ALA A 119 -17.33 2.33 8.65
CA ALA A 119 -17.05 1.53 7.46
C ALA A 119 -15.55 1.51 7.13
N TRP A 120 -14.83 2.62 7.33
CA TRP A 120 -13.36 2.66 7.24
C TRP A 120 -12.71 1.64 8.17
N GLU A 121 -13.05 1.66 9.46
CA GLU A 121 -12.48 0.74 10.45
C GLU A 121 -12.76 -0.72 10.07
N ALA A 122 -14.00 -1.04 9.69
CA ALA A 122 -14.39 -2.38 9.26
C ALA A 122 -13.59 -2.84 8.02
N GLU A 123 -13.43 -1.97 7.03
CA GLU A 123 -12.70 -2.28 5.80
C GLU A 123 -11.18 -2.40 6.06
N ARG A 124 -10.61 -1.56 6.93
CA ARG A 124 -9.22 -1.69 7.39
C ARG A 124 -8.97 -3.05 8.02
N GLU A 125 -9.81 -3.46 8.97
CA GLU A 125 -9.68 -4.77 9.62
C GLU A 125 -9.89 -5.91 8.61
N ALA A 126 -10.82 -5.77 7.67
CA ALA A 126 -11.05 -6.76 6.62
C ALA A 126 -9.83 -6.94 5.71
N VAL A 127 -9.14 -5.87 5.33
CA VAL A 127 -7.88 -5.93 4.59
C VAL A 127 -6.82 -6.67 5.41
N LEU A 128 -6.59 -6.26 6.66
CA LEU A 128 -5.58 -6.86 7.53
C LEU A 128 -5.85 -8.36 7.77
N ALA A 129 -7.09 -8.75 8.01
CA ALA A 129 -7.50 -10.14 8.19
C ALA A 129 -7.35 -10.99 6.92
N THR A 130 -7.48 -10.37 5.74
CA THR A 130 -7.36 -11.05 4.45
C THR A 130 -5.91 -11.38 4.09
N LEU A 131 -4.94 -10.53 4.42
CA LEU A 131 -3.53 -10.71 4.00
C LEU A 131 -2.96 -12.13 4.25
N PRO A 132 -3.05 -12.72 5.47
CA PRO A 132 -2.49 -14.05 5.71
C PRO A 132 -3.17 -15.18 4.94
N THR A 133 -4.33 -14.95 4.33
CA THR A 133 -5.08 -15.98 3.58
C THR A 133 -4.79 -15.94 2.08
N LEU A 134 -4.07 -14.93 1.59
CA LEU A 134 -3.80 -14.76 0.16
C LEU A 134 -2.74 -15.75 -0.33
N ALA A 135 -3.00 -16.37 -1.49
CA ALA A 135 -2.00 -17.12 -2.24
C ALA A 135 -0.95 -16.21 -2.92
N SER A 136 -1.26 -14.92 -3.06
CA SER A 136 -0.40 -13.93 -3.69
C SER A 136 0.42 -13.11 -2.66
N PRO A 137 1.73 -12.89 -2.89
CA PRO A 137 2.43 -11.79 -2.24
C PRO A 137 1.77 -10.45 -2.60
N VAL A 138 1.89 -9.49 -1.68
CA VAL A 138 1.33 -8.14 -1.87
C VAL A 138 2.43 -7.11 -1.62
N VAL A 139 2.61 -6.22 -2.58
CA VAL A 139 3.46 -5.03 -2.46
C VAL A 139 2.55 -3.83 -2.24
N PHE A 140 2.65 -3.20 -1.08
CA PHE A 140 1.91 -1.99 -0.75
C PHE A 140 2.75 -0.75 -1.01
N VAL A 141 2.16 0.25 -1.65
CA VAL A 141 2.74 1.59 -1.74
C VAL A 141 2.00 2.51 -0.77
N SER A 142 2.74 3.31 -0.01
CA SER A 142 2.17 4.35 0.84
C SER A 142 3.06 5.59 0.91
N ASN A 143 2.47 6.75 1.18
CA ASN A 143 3.22 7.95 1.54
C ASN A 143 3.62 7.89 3.02
N GLU A 144 4.81 8.42 3.30
CA GLU A 144 5.15 8.89 4.64
C GLU A 144 4.90 10.40 4.69
N VAL A 145 4.02 10.84 5.60
CA VAL A 145 3.55 12.24 5.72
C VAL A 145 3.75 12.80 7.12
N GLY A 146 4.05 11.96 8.12
CA GLY A 146 4.18 12.33 9.53
C GLY A 146 5.52 12.99 9.89
N TRP A 147 6.44 13.15 8.94
CA TRP A 147 7.75 13.77 9.16
C TRP A 147 7.75 15.30 9.02
N GLY A 148 6.60 15.89 8.71
CA GLY A 148 6.42 17.33 8.56
C GLY A 148 5.91 18.02 9.82
N VAL A 149 5.40 19.23 9.63
CA VAL A 149 4.71 20.00 10.68
C VAL A 149 3.33 19.39 10.93
N VAL A 150 2.89 19.38 12.18
CA VAL A 150 1.53 18.96 12.56
C VAL A 150 0.50 19.86 11.88
N PRO A 151 -0.47 19.32 11.12
CA PRO A 151 -1.47 20.13 10.43
C PRO A 151 -2.31 20.97 11.40
N LEU A 152 -2.70 22.18 10.98
CA LEU A 152 -3.60 23.06 11.75
C LEU A 152 -5.07 22.65 11.65
N GLY A 153 -5.48 22.03 10.53
CA GLY A 153 -6.84 21.53 10.33
C GLY A 153 -7.08 20.19 11.06
N ARG A 154 -8.25 20.04 11.70
CA ARG A 154 -8.62 18.81 12.41
C ARG A 154 -8.67 17.59 11.48
N GLU A 155 -9.29 17.75 10.30
CA GLU A 155 -9.42 16.69 9.31
C GLU A 155 -8.04 16.22 8.80
N MET A 156 -7.14 17.17 8.53
CA MET A 156 -5.78 16.84 8.08
C MET A 156 -4.95 16.17 9.17
N ARG A 157 -5.09 16.56 10.44
CA ARG A 157 -4.45 15.84 11.55
C ARG A 157 -4.96 14.40 11.64
N LEU A 158 -6.29 14.22 11.61
CA LEU A 158 -6.90 12.89 11.62
C LEU A 158 -6.37 12.01 10.48
N PHE A 159 -6.27 12.55 9.27
CA PHE A 159 -5.71 11.82 8.13
C PHE A 159 -4.24 11.42 8.34
N VAL A 160 -3.40 12.33 8.84
CA VAL A 160 -1.98 12.04 9.11
C VAL A 160 -1.85 10.96 10.18
N ASP A 161 -2.62 11.05 11.26
CA ASP A 161 -2.62 10.08 12.35
C ASP A 161 -3.08 8.70 11.84
N GLU A 162 -4.23 8.64 11.15
CA GLU A 162 -4.77 7.40 10.59
C GLU A 162 -3.85 6.76 9.54
N LEU A 163 -3.17 7.56 8.70
CA LEU A 163 -2.20 7.02 7.76
C LEU A 163 -0.99 6.42 8.48
N GLY A 164 -0.54 7.05 9.57
CA GLY A 164 0.50 6.51 10.43
C GLY A 164 0.10 5.18 11.07
N TRP A 165 -1.11 5.07 11.60
CA TRP A 165 -1.64 3.83 12.16
C TRP A 165 -1.82 2.74 11.10
N LEU A 166 -2.36 3.09 9.93
CA LEU A 166 -2.50 2.18 8.80
C LEU A 166 -1.16 1.63 8.34
N ASN A 167 -0.16 2.50 8.14
CA ASN A 167 1.19 2.10 7.73
C ASN A 167 1.82 1.13 8.74
N GLN A 168 1.67 1.39 10.04
CA GLN A 168 2.13 0.49 11.09
C GLN A 168 1.42 -0.86 11.06
N ALA A 169 0.09 -0.86 10.95
CA ALA A 169 -0.71 -2.08 10.92
C ALA A 169 -0.38 -2.96 9.71
N VAL A 170 -0.22 -2.35 8.52
CA VAL A 170 0.20 -3.07 7.30
C VAL A 170 1.64 -3.54 7.40
N ALA A 171 2.55 -2.72 7.95
CA ALA A 171 3.95 -3.11 8.14
C ALA A 171 4.05 -4.39 8.98
N ARG A 172 3.28 -4.52 10.07
CA ARG A 172 3.23 -5.74 10.91
C ARG A 172 2.77 -6.99 10.15
N ARG A 173 2.07 -6.83 9.02
CA ARG A 173 1.69 -7.92 8.14
C ARG A 173 2.68 -8.17 7.02
N CYS A 174 3.77 -7.42 6.91
CA CYS A 174 4.80 -7.55 5.89
C CYS A 174 6.08 -8.16 6.47
N ALA A 175 6.84 -8.91 5.66
CA ALA A 175 8.19 -9.31 6.04
C ALA A 175 9.23 -8.22 5.77
N GLN A 176 8.98 -7.38 4.77
CA GLN A 176 9.91 -6.33 4.34
C GLN A 176 9.24 -4.96 4.39
N LEU A 177 10.02 -3.98 4.88
CA LEU A 177 9.71 -2.56 4.79
C LEU A 177 10.80 -1.88 3.97
N THR A 178 10.41 -1.02 3.04
CA THR A 178 11.35 -0.18 2.29
C THR A 178 10.94 1.27 2.40
N LEU A 179 11.85 2.07 2.95
CA LEU A 179 11.76 3.52 2.91
C LEU A 179 12.46 4.03 1.66
N MET A 180 11.78 4.89 0.91
CA MET A 180 12.32 5.51 -0.31
C MET A 180 12.68 6.97 -0.05
N VAL A 181 13.94 7.33 -0.31
CA VAL A 181 14.47 8.68 -0.15
C VAL A 181 15.28 9.06 -1.39
N ALA A 182 14.92 10.15 -2.07
CA ALA A 182 15.63 10.65 -3.25
C ALA A 182 15.89 9.58 -4.34
N GLY A 183 14.95 8.64 -4.53
CA GLY A 183 15.08 7.52 -5.47
C GLY A 183 15.85 6.31 -4.95
N GLN A 184 16.37 6.36 -3.72
CA GLN A 184 17.16 5.30 -3.11
C GLN A 184 16.33 4.46 -2.12
N PRO A 185 16.38 3.12 -2.22
CA PRO A 185 15.69 2.22 -1.28
C PRO A 185 16.52 1.95 -0.03
N TRP A 186 15.87 2.05 1.13
CA TRP A 186 16.38 1.62 2.42
C TRP A 186 15.49 0.49 2.93
N THR A 187 15.91 -0.75 2.64
CA THR A 187 15.12 -1.96 2.91
C THR A 187 15.59 -2.66 4.17
N ARG A 188 14.64 -3.08 5.01
CA ARG A 188 14.90 -3.94 6.16
C ARG A 188 13.77 -4.95 6.35
N ALA A 189 14.08 -6.05 7.05
CA ALA A 189 13.04 -6.92 7.60
C ALA A 189 12.19 -6.15 8.63
N VAL A 190 10.89 -6.42 8.64
CA VAL A 190 10.01 -5.92 9.71
C VAL A 190 10.30 -6.74 10.97
N SER A 191 10.58 -6.04 12.07
CA SER A 191 10.76 -6.63 13.38
C SER A 191 9.43 -6.73 14.10
N ASP A 192 9.13 -7.87 14.74
CA ASP A 192 7.95 -8.06 15.60
C ASP A 192 8.04 -7.32 16.95
N VAL A 193 8.85 -6.26 17.03
CA VAL A 193 9.00 -5.50 18.26
C VAL A 193 7.72 -4.70 18.47
N ASP A 194 6.91 -5.18 19.40
CA ASP A 194 5.80 -4.43 19.96
C ASP A 194 6.37 -3.10 20.48
N PRO A 195 5.86 -1.94 20.03
CA PRO A 195 6.26 -0.67 20.62
C PRO A 195 5.73 -0.68 22.05
N ALA A 196 6.62 -0.98 23.00
CA ALA A 196 6.38 -0.86 24.43
C ALA A 196 5.83 0.52 24.81
#